data_AF-A0A9D8BK41-F1
#
_entry.id   AF-A0A9D8BK41-F1
#
_cell.length_a   1.000
_cell.length_b   1.000
_cell.length_c   1.000
_cell.angle_alpha   90.00
_cell.angle_beta   90.00
_cell.angle_gamma   90.00
#
_symmetry.space_group_name_H-M   'P 1'
#
loop_
_entity.id
_entity.type
_entity.pdbx_description
1 polymer ?
#
loop_
_entity_poly.entity_id
_entity_poly.type
_entity_poly.pdbx_seq_one_letter_code
_entity_poly.pdbx_strand_id
1 'polypeptide(L)'
;GGTTNRTWKDASGTKQSLPEYHNLVSWGAQAEFITKNVRKGNPLYVEGYLKTRSWDGPEGTKIFRTEVVVEQLVLLQAREGVVAGESQEEAVIPME
;
A
#
# COMPACT_ATOMS: atom_id res chain seq x y z
N GLY A 1 -3.52 -2.52 -1.16
CA GLY A 1 -3.58 -1.05 -1.35
C GLY A 1 -2.22 -0.47 -1.07
N GLY A 2 -1.88 0.64 -1.72
CA GLY A 2 -0.71 1.44 -1.33
C GLY A 2 -0.99 2.23 -0.05
N THR A 3 0.05 2.63 0.67
CA THR A 3 -0.04 3.61 1.75
C THR A 3 0.84 4.81 1.40
N THR A 4 0.25 6.00 1.43
CA THR A 4 0.96 7.28 1.32
C THR A 4 0.95 7.91 2.70
N ASN A 5 2.11 8.12 3.32
CA ASN A 5 2.19 8.65 4.68
C ASN A 5 2.57 10.14 4.63
N ARG A 6 1.62 11.02 4.98
CA ARG A 6 1.84 12.47 5.03
C ARG A 6 2.21 12.89 6.45
N THR A 7 3.45 13.31 6.65
CA THR A 7 3.90 13.89 7.93
C THR A 7 3.87 15.42 7.87
N TRP A 8 3.31 16.07 8.89
CA TRP A 8 3.38 17.54 9.07
C TRP A 8 3.68 17.87 10.55
N LYS A 9 3.92 19.16 10.82
CA LYS A 9 3.93 19.68 12.20
C LYS A 9 2.63 20.44 12.46
N ASP A 10 2.01 20.20 13.60
CA ASP A 10 0.92 21.04 14.10
C ASP A 10 1.44 22.33 14.76
N ALA A 11 0.52 23.21 15.16
CA ALA A 11 0.86 24.50 15.80
C ALA A 11 1.56 24.35 17.17
N SER A 12 1.41 23.19 17.82
CA SER A 12 2.16 22.80 19.02
C SER A 12 3.55 22.21 18.71
N GLY A 13 3.94 22.14 17.43
CA GLY A 13 5.24 21.65 16.98
C GLY A 13 5.38 20.13 16.93
N THR A 14 4.33 19.38 17.29
CA THR A 14 4.31 17.91 17.29
C THR A 14 4.25 17.38 15.87
N LYS A 15 4.99 16.31 15.58
CA LYS A 15 4.93 15.62 14.27
C LYS A 15 3.68 14.75 14.23
N GLN A 16 2.73 15.12 13.37
CA GLN A 16 1.56 14.32 13.03
C GLN A 16 1.83 13.53 11.75
N SER A 17 1.26 12.33 11.62
CA SER A 17 1.42 11.48 10.43
C SER A 17 0.09 10.82 10.06
N LEU A 18 -0.37 11.03 8.82
CA LEU A 18 -1.61 10.48 8.30
C LEU A 18 -1.32 9.41 7.24
N PRO A 19 -1.63 8.13 7.49
CA PRO A 19 -1.53 7.07 6.50
C PRO A 19 -2.78 7.03 5.61
N GLU A 20 -2.62 7.35 4.32
CA GLU A 20 -3.69 7.37 3.32
C GLU A 20 -3.68 6.11 2.46
N TYR A 21 -4.75 5.31 2.53
CA TYR A 21 -4.86 4.02 1.86
C TYR A 21 -5.53 4.11 0.49
N HIS A 22 -4.76 3.82 -0.56
CA HIS A 22 -5.21 3.98 -1.95
C HIS A 22 -5.58 2.63 -2.60
N ASN A 23 -6.77 2.59 -3.21
CA ASN A 23 -7.21 1.49 -4.08
C ASN A 23 -6.61 1.71 -5.48
N LEU A 24 -5.64 0.87 -5.85
CA LEU A 24 -5.03 0.88 -7.19
C LEU A 24 -5.64 -0.23 -8.03
N VAL A 25 -5.95 0.06 -9.28
CA VAL A 25 -6.60 -0.86 -10.23
C VAL A 25 -5.79 -0.86 -11.52
N SER A 26 -5.34 -2.02 -11.97
CA SER A 26 -4.46 -2.18 -13.13
C SER A 26 -4.82 -3.44 -13.92
N TRP A 27 -4.49 -3.47 -15.20
CA TRP A 27 -4.94 -4.47 -16.16
C TRP A 27 -3.79 -4.90 -17.08
N GLY A 28 -3.98 -5.96 -17.87
CA GLY A 28 -3.06 -6.35 -18.95
C GLY A 28 -1.60 -6.50 -18.52
N ALA A 29 -0.68 -5.95 -19.33
CA ALA A 29 0.76 -6.06 -19.11
C ALA A 29 1.23 -5.45 -17.77
N GLN A 30 0.63 -4.33 -17.33
CA GLN A 30 0.91 -3.73 -16.03
C GLN A 30 0.51 -4.68 -14.89
N ALA A 31 -0.65 -5.34 -14.98
CA ALA A 31 -1.08 -6.32 -13.98
C ALA A 31 -0.12 -7.54 -13.92
N GLU A 32 0.31 -8.06 -15.07
CA GLU A 32 1.33 -9.12 -15.12
C GLU A 32 2.66 -8.69 -14.49
N PHE A 33 3.13 -7.47 -14.78
CA PHE A 33 4.35 -6.92 -14.19
C PHE A 33 4.23 -6.81 -12.67
N ILE A 34 3.08 -6.36 -12.16
CA ILE A 34 2.79 -6.27 -10.73
C ILE A 34 2.85 -7.66 -10.08
N THR A 35 2.12 -8.66 -10.61
CA THR A 35 2.14 -10.03 -10.06
C THR A 35 3.55 -10.63 -10.07
N LYS A 36 4.32 -10.42 -11.14
CA LYS A 36 5.68 -10.97 -11.27
C LYS A 36 6.67 -10.30 -10.29
N ASN A 37 6.67 -8.96 -10.19
CA ASN A 37 7.77 -8.20 -9.57
C ASN A 37 7.43 -7.51 -8.23
N VAL A 38 6.16 -7.20 -7.95
CA VAL A 38 5.75 -6.47 -6.74
C VAL A 38 5.44 -7.45 -5.61
N ARG A 39 5.89 -7.13 -4.39
CA ARG A 39 5.52 -7.83 -3.14
C ARG A 39 4.97 -6.84 -2.12
N LYS A 40 4.49 -7.35 -0.98
CA LYS A 40 4.01 -6.52 0.14
C LYS A 40 5.19 -5.72 0.70
N GLY A 41 5.06 -4.39 0.75
CA GLY A 41 6.07 -3.49 1.31
C GLY A 41 6.99 -2.81 0.28
N ASN A 42 6.97 -3.22 -0.99
CA ASN A 42 7.67 -2.48 -2.04
C ASN A 42 7.11 -1.05 -2.16
N PRO A 43 7.94 0.00 -2.12
CA PRO A 43 7.52 1.33 -2.50
C PRO A 43 7.33 1.40 -4.02
N LEU A 44 6.32 2.13 -4.46
CA LEU A 44 5.90 2.22 -5.87
C LEU A 44 5.63 3.67 -6.22
N TYR A 45 6.10 4.12 -7.37
CA TYR A 45 5.55 5.29 -8.05
C TYR A 45 4.43 4.82 -8.99
N VAL A 46 3.34 5.58 -9.04
CA VAL A 46 2.10 5.19 -9.72
C VAL A 46 1.50 6.44 -10.36
N GLU A 47 1.23 6.36 -11.67
CA GLU A 47 0.59 7.41 -12.46
C GLU A 47 -0.66 6.86 -13.17
N GLY A 48 -1.64 7.73 -13.34
CA GLY A 48 -2.93 7.44 -13.96
C GLY A 48 -4.03 8.35 -13.40
N TYR A 49 -5.28 7.93 -13.52
CA TYR A 49 -6.44 8.79 -13.24
C TYR A 49 -7.38 8.22 -12.16
N LEU A 50 -8.10 9.12 -11.50
CA LEU A 50 -9.15 8.75 -10.54
C LEU A 50 -10.43 8.36 -11.29
N LYS A 51 -10.99 7.20 -10.95
CA LYS A 51 -12.29 6.72 -11.43
C LYS A 51 -13.19 6.42 -10.24
N THR A 52 -14.30 7.15 -10.14
CA THR A 52 -15.36 6.84 -9.18
C THR A 52 -16.38 5.94 -9.86
N ARG A 53 -16.65 4.77 -9.28
CA ARG A 53 -17.78 3.90 -9.67
C ARG A 53 -18.81 3.83 -8.55
N SER A 54 -20.06 3.62 -8.92
CA SER A 54 -21.15 3.31 -7.99
C SER A 54 -21.84 2.01 -8.37
N TRP A 55 -22.20 1.20 -7.38
CA TRP A 55 -23.02 0.01 -7.57
C TRP A 55 -23.91 -0.19 -6.35
N ASP A 56 -25.01 -0.91 -6.52
CA ASP A 56 -25.96 -1.17 -5.45
C ASP A 56 -25.48 -2.37 -4.62
N GLY A 57 -25.40 -2.19 -3.30
CA GLY A 57 -24.98 -3.20 -2.35
C GLY A 57 -26.07 -4.25 -2.06
N PRO A 58 -25.74 -5.33 -1.34
CA PRO A 58 -26.70 -6.41 -1.03
C PRO A 58 -27.97 -5.95 -0.32
N GLU A 59 -27.89 -4.84 0.43
CA GLU A 59 -28.99 -4.23 1.20
C GLU A 59 -29.70 -3.10 0.43
N GLY A 60 -29.47 -2.96 -0.88
CA GLY A 60 -29.99 -1.87 -1.71
C GLY A 60 -29.29 -0.52 -1.52
N THR A 61 -28.34 -0.42 -0.58
CA THR A 61 -27.54 0.80 -0.35
C THR A 61 -26.55 1.01 -1.50
N LYS A 62 -26.63 2.17 -2.17
CA LYS A 62 -25.73 2.54 -3.26
C LYS A 62 -24.33 2.89 -2.74
N ILE A 63 -23.36 2.01 -3.01
CA ILE A 63 -21.96 2.17 -2.62
C ILE A 63 -21.22 2.98 -3.69
N PHE A 64 -20.40 3.95 -3.27
CA PHE A 64 -19.48 4.69 -4.13
C PHE A 64 -18.03 4.32 -3.78
N ARG A 65 -17.17 4.16 -4.77
CA ARG A 65 -15.73 3.92 -4.57
C ARG A 65 -14.91 4.67 -5.60
N THR A 66 -14.00 5.51 -5.12
CA THR A 66 -12.94 6.11 -5.91
C THR A 66 -11.74 5.17 -5.94
N GLU A 67 -11.23 4.90 -7.14
CA GLU A 67 -10.09 4.03 -7.40
C GLU A 67 -9.12 4.74 -8.34
N VAL A 68 -7.82 4.53 -8.17
CA VAL A 68 -6.79 4.99 -9.12
C VAL A 68 -6.65 3.93 -10.20
N VAL A 69 -7.01 4.26 -11.44
CA VAL A 69 -6.70 3.41 -12.59
C VAL A 69 -5.26 3.69 -13.00
N VAL A 70 -4.43 2.67 -12.94
CA VAL A 70 -2.97 2.76 -13.16
C VAL A 70 -2.66 2.66 -14.63
N GLU A 71 -2.05 3.70 -15.17
CA GLU A 71 -1.56 3.76 -16.56
C GLU A 71 -0.06 3.43 -16.62
N GLN A 72 0.72 4.01 -15.70
CA GLN A 72 2.14 3.69 -15.49
C GLN A 72 2.44 3.36 -14.02
N LEU A 73 3.35 2.41 -13.80
CA LEU A 73 3.88 2.06 -12.49
C LEU A 73 5.39 1.85 -12.60
N VAL A 74 6.13 2.37 -11.62
CA VAL A 74 7.58 2.16 -11.47
C VAL A 74 7.83 1.58 -10.07
N LEU A 75 8.52 0.44 -10.03
CA LEU A 75 8.95 -0.16 -8.77
C LEU A 75 10.14 0.63 -8.23
N LEU A 76 9.98 1.21 -7.04
CA LEU A 76 11.07 1.92 -6.38
C LEU A 76 11.88 0.91 -5.58
N GLN A 77 13.17 0.78 -5.88
CA GLN A 77 14.05 0.03 -4.98
C GLN A 77 14.21 0.79 -3.67
N ALA A 78 13.96 0.11 -2.55
CA ALA A 78 14.45 0.58 -1.27
C ALA A 78 15.98 0.63 -1.36
N ARG A 79 16.58 1.78 -1.05
CA ARG A 79 18.04 1.93 -0.95
C ARG A 79 18.52 1.00 0.16
N GLU A 80 19.42 0.06 -0.15
CA GLU A 80 20.01 -0.82 0.86
C GLU A 80 20.65 0.01 1.98
N GLY A 81 20.39 -0.40 3.24
CA GLY A 81 20.94 0.27 4.42
C GLY A 81 19.92 0.85 5.40
N VAL A 82 18.95 0.05 5.86
CA VAL A 82 18.83 -0.27 7.31
C VAL A 82 18.32 -1.71 7.46
N VAL A 83 19.19 -2.64 7.85
CA VAL A 83 18.76 -3.93 8.42
C VAL A 83 18.53 -3.73 9.91
N ALA A 84 17.27 -3.56 10.31
CA ALA A 84 16.85 -3.75 11.70
C ALA A 84 16.68 -5.26 11.91
N GLY A 85 17.60 -5.86 12.66
CA GLY A 85 17.81 -7.31 12.65
C GLY A 85 16.63 -8.14 13.15
N GLU A 86 16.39 -9.26 12.49
CA GLU A 86 15.55 -10.34 13.01
C GLU A 86 16.31 -11.09 14.11
N SER A 87 15.76 -11.12 15.32
CA SER A 87 16.15 -12.07 16.36
C SER A 87 15.16 -13.24 16.38
N GLN A 88 15.39 -14.23 15.53
CA GLN A 88 14.82 -15.57 15.70
C GLN A 88 15.74 -16.36 16.62
N GLU A 89 15.20 -17.01 17.65
CA GLU A 89 15.83 -18.18 18.28
C GLU A 89 14.73 -19.17 18.67
N GLU A 90 15.02 -20.46 18.54
CA GLU A 90 14.03 -21.53 18.52
C GLU A 90 14.01 -22.36 19.81
N ALA A 91 12.85 -22.97 20.07
CA ALA A 91 12.42 -23.71 21.25
C ALA A 91 13.45 -24.54 22.04
N VAL A 92 13.27 -24.55 23.37
CA VAL A 92 13.51 -25.74 24.21
C VAL A 92 12.30 -25.98 25.12
N ILE A 93 11.85 -27.23 25.17
CA ILE A 93 10.90 -27.83 26.14
C ILE A 93 11.40 -29.23 26.51
N PRO A 94 10.90 -29.89 27.58
CA PRO A 94 10.13 -29.38 28.73
C PRO A 94 11.11 -29.22 29.94
N MET A 95 11.04 -29.77 31.16
CA MET A 95 10.05 -30.59 31.89
C MET A 95 10.31 -30.58 33.41
N GLU A 96 9.28 -30.31 34.21
CA GLU A 96 9.06 -30.81 35.60
C GLU A 96 7.55 -30.76 35.91
#